data_AF-A0A817HLA4-F1
#
_entry.id   AF-A0A817HLA4-F1
#
_cell.length_a   1.000
_cell.length_b   1.000
_cell.length_c   1.000
_cell.angle_alpha   90.00
_cell.angle_beta   90.00
_cell.angle_gamma   90.00
#
_symmetry.space_group_name_H-M   'P 1'
#
loop_
_entity.id
_entity.type
_entity.pdbx_description
1 polymer ?
#
loop_
_entity_poly.entity_id
_entity_poly.type
_entity_poly.pdbx_seq_one_letter_code
_entity_poly.pdbx_strand_id
1 'polypeptide(L)'
;MLLAFSDYVIYLKPAHQNTTSPLSSNETCPPSPNNYTYGWHFVLKGNTAKFISITCYFAIAQAVSATYNPPSKDSYLYTPTADTLYNCQANVTDNSVTEIILSHVCVPNGDTTTTTTTTTTTTTTTTTTTTTTTTTTTTTTTTT
;
A
#
# COMPACT_ATOMS: atom_id res chain seq x y z
N MET A 1 13.42 -35.09 0.53
CA MET A 1 14.17 -33.88 0.16
C MET A 1 13.25 -32.69 0.41
N LEU A 2 13.35 -32.04 1.58
CA LEU A 2 12.65 -30.77 1.82
C LEU A 2 13.40 -29.72 0.99
N LEU A 3 12.79 -29.22 -0.08
CA LEU A 3 13.25 -28.00 -0.72
C LEU A 3 12.96 -26.87 0.26
N ALA A 4 14.00 -26.35 0.91
CA ALA A 4 13.89 -25.09 1.63
C ALA A 4 13.68 -24.00 0.58
N PHE A 5 12.42 -23.60 0.36
CA PHE A 5 12.14 -22.37 -0.36
C PHE A 5 12.78 -21.24 0.46
N SER A 6 13.65 -20.45 -0.19
CA SER A 6 14.07 -19.19 0.42
C SER A 6 12.83 -18.30 0.42
N ASP A 7 12.20 -18.16 1.58
CA ASP A 7 11.04 -17.29 1.71
C ASP A 7 11.49 -15.84 1.52
N TYR A 8 11.02 -15.21 0.44
CA TYR A 8 11.29 -13.80 0.20
C TYR A 8 10.22 -12.98 0.88
N VAL A 9 10.65 -12.05 1.73
CA VAL A 9 9.77 -11.16 2.48
C VAL A 9 9.62 -9.84 1.72
N ILE A 10 8.37 -9.47 1.44
CA ILE A 10 8.02 -8.20 0.81
C ILE A 10 6.97 -7.45 1.65
N TYR A 11 6.82 -6.16 1.38
CA TYR A 11 5.96 -5.27 2.16
C TYR A 11 4.92 -4.56 1.29
N LEU A 12 3.87 -4.05 1.93
CA LEU A 12 2.88 -3.21 1.27
C LEU A 12 3.53 -1.97 0.66
N LYS A 13 3.19 -1.69 -0.61
CA LYS A 13 3.62 -0.45 -1.25
C LYS A 13 3.13 0.75 -0.42
N PRO A 14 4.01 1.71 -0.06
CA PRO A 14 3.67 2.81 0.85
C PRO A 14 2.41 3.60 0.47
N ALA A 15 2.13 3.75 -0.83
CA ALA A 15 0.94 4.45 -1.33
C ALA A 15 -0.40 3.79 -0.95
N HIS A 16 -0.40 2.55 -0.48
CA HIS A 16 -1.60 1.85 -0.02
C HIS A 16 -1.75 1.84 1.50
N GLN A 17 -0.76 2.35 2.24
CA GLN A 17 -0.87 2.50 3.69
C GLN A 17 -1.91 3.56 4.05
N ASN A 18 -2.53 3.40 5.21
CA ASN A 18 -3.63 4.22 5.72
C ASN A 18 -4.87 4.23 4.81
N THR A 19 -5.03 3.19 3.97
CA THR A 19 -6.28 3.01 3.22
C THR A 19 -7.38 2.60 4.17
N THR A 20 -8.50 3.33 4.16
CA THR A 20 -9.65 3.08 5.04
C THR A 20 -10.82 2.50 4.23
N SER A 21 -11.44 1.44 4.73
CA SER A 21 -12.70 0.91 4.21
C SER A 21 -13.90 1.62 4.85
N PRO A 22 -15.06 1.71 4.18
CA PRO A 22 -15.31 1.26 2.81
C PRO A 22 -14.68 2.17 1.76
N LEU A 23 -14.07 1.57 0.73
CA LEU A 23 -13.86 2.24 -0.55
C LEU A 23 -14.89 1.70 -1.53
N SER A 24 -15.49 2.58 -2.31
CA SER A 24 -16.43 2.18 -3.34
C SER A 24 -15.70 1.60 -4.55
N SER A 25 -15.29 0.33 -4.48
CA SER A 25 -14.99 -0.42 -5.70
C SER A 25 -16.23 -1.21 -6.11
N ASN A 26 -16.60 -1.11 -7.39
CA ASN A 26 -17.65 -1.95 -7.99
C ASN A 26 -17.23 -3.43 -8.12
N GLU A 27 -16.09 -3.82 -7.56
CA GLU A 27 -15.58 -5.19 -7.61
C GLU A 27 -16.11 -5.99 -6.41
N THR A 28 -16.59 -7.20 -6.70
CA THR A 28 -17.14 -8.12 -5.70
C THR A 28 -16.02 -9.03 -5.20
N CYS A 29 -15.81 -9.07 -3.89
CA CYS A 29 -14.94 -10.06 -3.28
C CYS A 29 -15.59 -11.45 -3.29
N PRO A 30 -14.79 -12.53 -3.29
CA PRO A 30 -15.32 -13.85 -3.02
C PRO A 30 -16.00 -13.90 -1.64
N PRO A 31 -16.86 -14.89 -1.38
CA PRO A 31 -17.48 -15.04 -0.07
C PRO A 31 -16.42 -15.14 1.04
N SER A 32 -16.58 -14.36 2.11
CA SER A 32 -15.72 -14.45 3.28
C SER A 32 -15.91 -15.79 3.99
N PRO A 33 -14.84 -16.47 4.43
CA PRO A 33 -14.94 -17.71 5.20
C PRO A 33 -15.62 -17.52 6.57
N ASN A 34 -15.53 -16.32 7.16
CA ASN A 34 -16.00 -16.02 8.52
C ASN A 34 -17.22 -15.09 8.57
N ASN A 35 -17.99 -14.97 7.48
CA ASN A 35 -19.07 -13.99 7.34
C ASN A 35 -18.65 -12.52 7.59
N TYR A 36 -17.36 -12.22 7.48
CA TYR A 36 -16.84 -10.85 7.50
C TYR A 36 -17.18 -10.15 6.19
N THR A 37 -17.49 -8.87 6.30
CA THR A 37 -18.13 -8.13 5.23
C THR A 37 -17.17 -7.23 4.46
N TYR A 38 -16.08 -6.80 5.09
CA TYR A 38 -15.10 -5.89 4.48
C TYR A 38 -13.91 -6.70 3.95
N GLY A 39 -13.88 -6.88 2.64
CA GLY A 39 -12.83 -7.62 1.95
C GLY A 39 -11.69 -6.72 1.48
N TRP A 40 -10.47 -7.22 1.56
CA TRP A 40 -9.26 -6.53 1.13
C TRP A 40 -8.54 -7.41 0.13
N HIS A 41 -8.42 -6.95 -1.12
CA HIS A 41 -7.82 -7.72 -2.19
C HIS A 41 -6.40 -7.25 -2.49
N PHE A 42 -5.43 -8.14 -2.34
CA PHE A 42 -4.02 -7.89 -2.56
C PHE A 42 -3.50 -8.71 -3.73
N VAL A 43 -2.63 -8.10 -4.53
CA VAL A 43 -2.04 -8.72 -5.72
C VAL A 43 -0.53 -8.50 -5.76
N LEU A 44 0.17 -9.41 -6.43
CA LEU A 44 1.59 -9.25 -6.79
C LEU A 44 1.70 -8.82 -8.25
N LYS A 45 2.54 -7.81 -8.54
CA LYS A 45 2.78 -7.41 -9.93
C LYS A 45 3.57 -8.49 -10.68
N GLY A 46 3.28 -8.68 -11.96
CA GLY A 46 3.99 -9.66 -12.79
C GLY A 46 3.54 -11.10 -12.60
N ASN A 47 4.16 -12.03 -13.34
CA ASN A 47 3.54 -13.34 -13.62
C ASN A 47 4.17 -14.52 -12.88
N THR A 48 5.29 -14.33 -12.18
CA THR A 48 6.06 -15.42 -11.53
C THR A 48 5.79 -15.55 -10.03
N ALA A 49 6.04 -14.50 -9.23
CA ALA A 49 5.93 -14.56 -7.78
C ALA A 49 4.50 -14.84 -7.28
N LYS A 50 4.34 -15.70 -6.28
CA LYS A 50 3.05 -16.02 -5.64
C LYS A 50 3.15 -15.87 -4.13
N PHE A 51 2.06 -15.48 -3.49
CA PHE A 51 1.89 -15.50 -2.04
C PHE A 51 1.99 -16.93 -1.52
N ILE A 52 2.89 -17.13 -0.56
CA ILE A 52 2.90 -18.29 0.35
C ILE A 52 2.07 -17.93 1.58
N SER A 53 2.29 -16.74 2.14
CA SER A 53 1.47 -16.17 3.21
C SER A 53 1.46 -14.65 3.15
N ILE A 54 0.46 -14.05 3.79
CA ILE A 54 0.37 -12.61 4.04
C ILE A 54 -0.13 -12.38 5.46
N THR A 55 0.35 -11.31 6.08
CA THR A 55 -0.17 -10.74 7.32
C THR A 55 -0.31 -9.25 7.12
N CYS A 56 -1.52 -8.73 7.34
CA CYS A 56 -1.81 -7.30 7.31
C CYS A 56 -2.20 -6.82 8.70
N TYR A 57 -1.85 -5.56 8.99
CA TYR A 57 -2.10 -4.90 10.26
C TYR A 57 -3.11 -3.78 10.03
N PHE A 58 -4.22 -3.88 10.74
CA PHE A 58 -5.33 -2.94 10.68
C PHE A 58 -5.49 -2.21 12.00
N ALA A 59 -6.13 -1.04 11.97
CA ALA A 59 -6.36 -0.23 13.16
C ALA A 59 -7.25 -0.92 14.20
N ILE A 60 -8.30 -1.62 13.76
CA ILE A 60 -9.30 -2.24 14.64
C ILE A 60 -9.09 -3.75 14.72
N ALA A 61 -9.05 -4.44 13.58
CA ALA A 61 -8.91 -5.90 13.49
C ALA A 61 -7.51 -6.41 13.88
N GLN A 62 -6.54 -5.51 14.08
CA GLN A 62 -5.15 -5.85 14.37
C GLN A 62 -4.53 -6.70 13.25
N ALA A 63 -3.82 -7.78 13.60
CA ALA A 63 -3.19 -8.65 12.63
C ALA A 63 -4.22 -9.63 12.03
N VAL A 64 -4.34 -9.63 10.70
CA VAL A 64 -5.14 -10.60 9.94
C VAL A 64 -4.22 -11.28 8.93
N SER A 65 -4.26 -12.61 8.87
CA SER A 65 -3.33 -13.41 8.07
C SER A 65 -4.03 -14.44 7.19
N ALA A 66 -3.36 -14.82 6.11
CA ALA A 66 -3.73 -15.96 5.28
C ALA A 66 -2.48 -16.72 4.81
N THR A 67 -2.64 -18.02 4.58
CA THR A 67 -1.60 -18.92 4.06
C THR A 67 -2.16 -19.69 2.87
N TYR A 68 -1.33 -19.94 1.87
CA TYR A 68 -1.73 -20.50 0.59
C TYR A 68 -0.97 -21.80 0.29
N ASN A 69 -1.72 -22.87 0.04
CA ASN A 69 -1.19 -24.13 -0.45
C ASN A 69 -2.18 -24.76 -1.46
N PRO A 70 -1.94 -24.64 -2.77
CA PRO A 70 -0.74 -24.09 -3.40
C PRO A 70 -0.62 -22.56 -3.28
N PRO A 71 0.58 -21.97 -3.48
CA PRO A 71 0.77 -20.52 -3.52
C PRO A 71 -0.15 -19.82 -4.53
N SER A 72 -0.61 -18.60 -4.21
CA SER A 72 -1.61 -17.85 -4.99
C SER A 72 -1.09 -16.51 -5.53
N LYS A 73 -1.64 -16.02 -6.65
CA LYS A 73 -1.33 -14.67 -7.17
C LYS A 73 -2.08 -13.56 -6.47
N ASP A 74 -3.25 -13.92 -5.97
CA ASP A 74 -4.20 -13.02 -5.33
C ASP A 74 -4.40 -13.46 -3.89
N SER A 75 -4.61 -12.49 -3.02
CA SER A 75 -4.87 -12.70 -1.60
C SER A 75 -6.05 -11.87 -1.15
N TYR A 76 -6.97 -12.51 -0.42
CA TYR A 76 -8.13 -11.86 0.18
C TYR A 76 -8.04 -11.99 1.69
N LEU A 77 -8.09 -10.86 2.38
CA LEU A 77 -8.26 -10.78 3.82
C LEU A 77 -9.58 -10.10 4.13
N TYR A 78 -10.17 -10.42 5.28
CA TYR A 78 -11.45 -9.86 5.67
C TYR A 78 -11.40 -9.29 7.08
N THR A 79 -12.00 -8.12 7.28
CA THR A 79 -12.19 -7.50 8.59
C THR A 79 -13.67 -7.52 8.97
N PRO A 80 -14.00 -7.70 10.27
CA PRO A 80 -15.39 -7.76 10.72
C PRO A 80 -16.11 -6.41 10.63
N THR A 81 -15.37 -5.31 10.59
CA THR A 81 -15.88 -3.94 10.51
C THR A 81 -15.06 -3.13 9.51
N ALA A 82 -15.55 -1.93 9.17
CA ALA A 82 -14.80 -0.93 8.43
C ALA A 82 -13.50 -0.61 9.19
N ASP A 83 -12.37 -0.54 8.50
CA ASP A 83 -11.05 -0.51 9.14
C ASP A 83 -10.02 0.27 8.30
N THR A 84 -8.87 0.59 8.89
CA THR A 84 -7.75 1.25 8.23
C THR A 84 -6.55 0.31 8.17
N LEU A 85 -6.05 0.08 6.96
CA LEU A 85 -4.88 -0.74 6.70
C LEU A 85 -3.60 0.07 6.98
N TYR A 86 -2.77 -0.35 7.93
CA TYR A 86 -1.49 0.30 8.20
C TYR A 86 -0.34 -0.31 7.43
N ASN A 87 -0.26 -1.64 7.36
CA ASN A 87 0.84 -2.31 6.66
C ASN A 87 0.48 -3.76 6.32
N CYS A 88 1.21 -4.35 5.39
CA CYS A 88 1.22 -5.79 5.15
C CYS A 88 2.65 -6.30 4.96
N GLN A 89 2.86 -7.55 5.34
CA GLN A 89 4.06 -8.32 5.07
C GLN A 89 3.66 -9.66 4.45
N ALA A 90 4.39 -10.12 3.43
CA ALA A 90 4.11 -11.40 2.79
C ALA A 90 5.40 -12.18 2.54
N ASN A 91 5.27 -13.51 2.63
CA ASN A 91 6.26 -14.45 2.09
C ASN A 91 5.84 -14.83 0.68
N VAL A 92 6.77 -14.76 -0.28
CA VAL A 92 6.52 -15.08 -1.69
C VAL A 92 7.50 -16.10 -2.25
N THR A 93 7.09 -16.77 -3.32
CA THR A 93 7.84 -17.88 -3.93
C THR A 93 9.18 -17.49 -4.57
N ASP A 94 9.33 -16.23 -4.97
CA ASP A 94 10.55 -15.71 -5.59
C ASP A 94 10.67 -14.18 -5.41
N ASN A 95 11.84 -13.61 -5.72
CA ASN A 95 12.15 -12.19 -5.56
C ASN A 95 11.89 -11.33 -6.82
N SER A 96 11.10 -11.82 -7.78
CA SER A 96 10.75 -11.04 -8.99
C SER A 96 9.84 -9.85 -8.70
N VAL A 97 9.31 -9.77 -7.48
CA VAL A 97 8.47 -8.68 -6.96
C VAL A 97 9.04 -8.16 -5.66
N THR A 98 8.85 -6.86 -5.41
CA THR A 98 9.38 -6.20 -4.22
C THR A 98 8.29 -5.64 -3.30
N GLU A 99 7.04 -5.59 -3.78
CA GLU A 99 5.95 -4.91 -3.09
C GLU A 99 4.62 -5.65 -3.26
N ILE A 100 3.78 -5.56 -2.23
CA ILE A 100 2.38 -5.97 -2.23
C ILE A 100 1.53 -4.78 -2.69
N ILE A 101 0.58 -5.01 -3.59
CA ILE A 101 -0.35 -3.98 -4.07
C ILE A 101 -1.74 -4.27 -3.50
N LEU A 102 -2.35 -3.27 -2.86
CA LEU A 102 -3.78 -3.29 -2.57
C LEU A 102 -4.52 -2.94 -3.86
N SER A 103 -5.24 -3.92 -4.42
CA SER A 103 -5.98 -3.75 -5.67
C SER A 103 -7.28 -2.97 -5.41
N HIS A 104 -8.11 -3.48 -4.50
CA HIS A 104 -9.38 -2.86 -4.13
C HIS A 104 -9.84 -3.33 -2.74
N VAL A 105 -10.88 -2.68 -2.22
CA VAL A 105 -11.53 -3.00 -0.96
C VAL A 105 -13.01 -3.24 -1.23
N CYS A 106 -13.50 -4.41 -0.89
CA CYS A 106 -14.89 -4.79 -1.10
C CYS A 106 -15.75 -4.45 0.12
N VAL A 107 -16.95 -3.98 -0.16
CA VAL A 107 -18.03 -3.86 0.81
C VAL A 107 -19.00 -5.04 0.64
N PRO A 108 -19.76 -5.41 1.68
CA PRO A 108 -20.81 -6.40 1.52
C PRO A 108 -21.80 -5.92 0.45
N ASN A 109 -22.27 -6.84 -0.39
CA ASN A 109 -23.35 -6.58 -1.34
C ASN A 109 -24.57 -6.03 -0.58
N GLY A 110 -24.79 -4.71 -0.64
CA GLY A 110 -25.84 -4.04 0.12
C GLY A 110 -25.73 -2.51 0.15
N ASP A 111 -24.52 -1.95 0.15
CA ASP A 111 -24.32 -0.50 0.23
C ASP A 111 -23.38 0.01 -0.87
N THR A 112 -23.95 0.47 -1.99
CA THR A 112 -23.25 1.34 -2.95
C THR A 112 -23.13 2.75 -2.40
N THR A 113 -22.33 2.96 -1.36
CA THR A 113 -21.89 4.32 -1.01
C THR A 113 -20.79 4.70 -1.98
N THR A 114 -21.05 5.69 -2.85
CA THR A 114 -20.06 6.24 -3.78
C THR A 114 -19.09 7.13 -2.99
N THR A 115 -17.82 6.73 -2.86
CA THR A 115 -16.80 7.54 -2.19
C THR A 115 -15.78 8.01 -3.22
N THR A 116 -15.69 9.32 -3.41
CA THR A 116 -14.72 9.98 -4.29
C THR A 116 -13.31 9.78 -3.74
N THR A 117 -12.50 8.94 -4.39
CA THR A 117 -11.07 8.81 -4.08
C THR A 117 -10.36 10.13 -4.37
N THR A 118 -9.92 10.84 -3.33
CA THR A 118 -9.06 12.02 -3.50
C THR A 118 -7.63 11.54 -3.68
N THR A 119 -7.15 11.49 -4.92
CA THR A 119 -5.74 11.22 -5.21
C THR A 119 -4.90 12.42 -4.77
N THR A 120 -4.31 12.37 -3.59
CA THR A 120 -3.33 13.37 -3.16
C THR A 120 -2.06 13.19 -4.01
N THR A 121 -1.95 13.97 -5.07
CA THR A 121 -0.72 14.06 -5.86
C THR A 121 0.24 14.96 -5.10
N THR A 122 1.24 14.37 -4.43
CA THR A 122 2.32 15.14 -3.79
C THR A 122 3.19 15.75 -4.89
N THR A 123 2.94 17.01 -5.25
CA THR A 123 3.83 17.78 -6.14
C THR A 123 5.04 18.25 -5.35
N THR A 124 6.18 17.58 -5.51
CA THR A 124 7.46 18.03 -4.96
C THR A 124 7.86 19.34 -5.66
N THR A 125 7.70 20.47 -4.99
CA THR A 125 8.14 21.78 -5.51
C THR A 125 9.62 21.94 -5.16
N THR A 126 10.49 21.87 -6.17
CA THR A 126 11.93 22.15 -6.02
C THR A 126 12.14 23.67 -5.99
N THR A 127 12.32 24.25 -4.80
CA THR A 127 12.65 25.67 -4.66
C THR A 127 14.13 25.88 -5.00
N THR A 128 14.41 26.45 -6.17
CA THR A 128 15.76 26.89 -6.56
C THR A 128 16.08 28.24 -5.89
N THR A 129 16.82 28.22 -4.78
CA THR A 129 17.31 29.44 -4.13
C THR A 129 18.39 30.08 -5.00
N THR A 130 18.07 31.22 -5.63
CA THR A 130 19.04 32.01 -6.42
C THR A 130 19.74 32.99 -5.47
N THR A 131 20.99 32.69 -5.10
CA THR A 131 21.82 33.57 -4.27
C THR A 131 22.26 34.78 -5.07
N THR A 132 21.73 35.96 -4.75
CA THR A 132 22.16 37.24 -5.36
C THR A 132 23.30 37.82 -4.54
N THR A 133 24.52 37.76 -5.07
CA THR A 133 25.70 38.41 -4.48
C THR A 133 25.65 39.91 -4.77
N THR A 134 25.46 40.74 -3.73
CA THR A 134 25.53 42.20 -3.84
C THR A 134 26.97 42.64 -3.59
N THR A 135 27.64 43.19 -4.61
CA THR A 135 28.99 43.75 -4.49
C THR A 135 28.89 45.22 -4.06
N THR A 136 29.28 45.51 -2.82
CA THR A 136 29.36 46.89 -2.32
C THR A 136 30.72 47.50 -2.69
N THR A 137 30.71 48.51 -3.55
CA THR A 137 31.91 49.30 -3.89
C THR A 137 31.98 50.52 -2.96
N THR A 138 33.00 50.55 -2.09
CA THR A 138 33.29 51.70 -1.22
C THR A 138 34.22 52.67 -1.94
N THR A 139 33.76 53.90 -2.18
CA THR A 139 34.58 54.99 -2.74
C THR A 139 35.12 55.84 -1.59
N THR A 140 36.45 55.89 -1.44
CA THR A 140 37.14 56.74 -0.47
C THR A 140 37.50 58.07 -1.11
N THR A 141 36.94 59.17 -0.62
CA THR A 141 37.30 60.53 -1.05
C THR A 141 38.31 61.13 -0.08
N THR A 142 39.54 61.37 -0.57
CA THR A 142 40.60 62.09 0.14
C THR A 142 40.49 63.58 -0.19
N THR A 143 40.43 64.43 0.83
CA THR A 143 40.45 65.89 0.68
C THR A 143 41.76 66.42 1.25
N THR A 144 42.49 67.17 0.43
CA THR A 144 43.74 67.90 0.75
C THR A 144 43.45 69.24 1.38
#